data_AF-A0A4Q3SKI2-F1
#
_entry.id   AF-A0A4Q3SKI2-F1
#
_cell.length_a   1.000
_cell.length_b   1.000
_cell.length_c   1.000
_cell.angle_alpha   90.00
_cell.angle_beta   90.00
_cell.angle_gamma   90.00
#
_symmetry.space_group_name_H-M   'P 1'
#
loop_
_entity.id
_entity.type
_entity.pdbx_description
1 polymer ?
#
loop_
_entity_poly.entity_id
_entity_poly.type
_entity_poly.pdbx_seq_one_letter_code
_entity_poly.pdbx_strand_id
1 'polypeptide(L)'
;MKADTKQAPPISIYDQPLKLNNGTQLNLRELNGKKILFVNTASDCGYTGQYEELQQLQNKYAATLIVIGFPANDFAEQETRNDGR
;
A
#
# COMPACT_ATOMS: atom_id res chain seq x y z
N MET A 1 5.99 31.04 21.65
CA MET A 1 5.87 30.37 20.34
C MET A 1 6.91 29.26 20.29
N LYS A 2 6.50 27.99 20.36
CA LYS A 2 7.43 26.85 20.24
C LYS A 2 7.43 26.45 18.77
N ALA A 3 8.61 26.39 18.15
CA ALA A 3 8.75 25.98 16.77
C ALA A 3 8.46 24.47 16.67
N ASP A 4 7.49 24.10 15.82
CA ASP A 4 7.26 22.74 15.37
C ASP A 4 8.46 22.28 14.56
N THR A 5 9.43 21.66 15.23
CA THR A 5 10.57 21.03 14.56
C THR A 5 10.04 19.76 13.89
N LYS A 6 9.79 19.81 12.58
CA LYS A 6 9.49 18.62 11.75
C LYS A 6 10.67 17.64 11.87
N GLN A 7 10.59 16.69 12.80
CA GLN A 7 11.53 15.58 12.86
C GLN A 7 11.26 14.68 11.65
N ALA A 8 12.27 14.54 10.79
CA ALA A 8 12.24 13.52 9.76
C ALA A 8 12.26 12.14 10.45
N PRO A 9 11.49 11.16 9.95
CA PRO A 9 11.56 9.81 10.48
C PRO A 9 12.99 9.28 10.38
N PRO A 10 13.46 8.49 11.37
CA PRO A 10 14.84 8.03 11.45
C PRO A 10 15.23 7.07 10.31
N ILE A 11 14.23 6.52 9.61
CA ILE A 11 14.41 5.57 8.52
C ILE A 11 13.51 5.99 7.36
N SER A 12 14.05 5.95 6.15
CA SER A 12 13.28 6.19 4.93
C SER A 12 12.32 5.03 4.68
N ILE A 13 11.14 5.33 4.14
CA ILE A 13 10.22 4.28 3.66
C ILE A 13 10.91 3.38 2.63
N TYR A 14 11.82 3.93 1.81
CA TYR A 14 12.58 3.17 0.82
C TYR A 14 13.51 2.11 1.42
N ASP A 15 13.81 2.20 2.72
CA ASP A 15 14.68 1.27 3.43
C ASP A 15 13.89 0.22 4.22
N GLN A 16 12.56 0.29 4.21
CA GLN A 16 11.70 -0.71 4.85
C GLN A 16 11.48 -1.91 3.91
N PRO A 17 11.80 -3.14 4.35
CA PRO A 17 11.50 -4.33 3.58
C PRO A 17 10.00 -4.63 3.65
N LEU A 18 9.33 -4.69 2.49
CA LEU A 18 7.93 -5.09 2.42
C LEU A 18 7.83 -6.57 2.02
N LYS A 19 7.03 -7.35 2.75
CA LYS A 19 6.72 -8.73 2.37
C LYS A 19 5.44 -8.74 1.54
N LEU A 20 5.52 -9.30 0.34
CA LEU A 20 4.35 -9.50 -0.53
C LEU A 20 3.58 -10.76 -0.13
N ASN A 21 2.33 -10.87 -0.59
CA ASN A 21 1.45 -12.01 -0.36
C ASN A 21 2.04 -13.35 -0.85
N ASN A 22 2.84 -13.31 -1.92
CA ASN A 22 3.56 -14.48 -2.46
C ASN A 22 4.81 -14.87 -1.64
N GLY A 23 5.08 -14.20 -0.51
CA GLY A 23 6.21 -14.45 0.38
C GLY A 23 7.53 -13.80 -0.03
N THR A 24 7.59 -13.12 -1.18
CA THR A 24 8.79 -12.40 -1.62
C THR A 24 8.97 -11.06 -0.90
N GLN A 25 10.20 -10.54 -0.88
CA GLN A 25 10.48 -9.20 -0.36
C GLN A 25 10.54 -8.20 -1.51
N LEU A 26 9.74 -7.13 -1.41
CA LEU A 26 9.80 -5.97 -2.27
C LEU A 26 10.74 -4.94 -1.65
N ASN A 27 11.81 -4.61 -2.36
CA ASN A 27 12.66 -3.47 -2.03
C ASN A 27 12.10 -2.21 -2.69
N LEU A 28 11.59 -1.28 -1.89
CA LEU A 28 10.99 -0.05 -2.40
C LEU A 28 11.95 0.83 -3.21
N ARG A 29 13.27 0.66 -3.05
CA ARG A 29 14.26 1.33 -3.90
C ARG A 29 14.17 0.93 -5.38
N GLU A 30 13.65 -0.26 -5.68
CA GLU A 30 13.39 -0.71 -7.06
C GLU A 30 12.28 0.10 -7.73
N LEU A 31 11.44 0.78 -6.95
CA LEU A 31 10.35 1.62 -7.42
C LEU A 31 10.75 3.11 -7.52
N ASN A 32 12.04 3.42 -7.48
CA ASN A 32 12.52 4.80 -7.58
C ASN A 32 12.05 5.45 -8.90
N GLY A 33 11.69 6.73 -8.83
CA GLY A 33 11.10 7.47 -9.96
C GLY A 33 9.61 7.22 -10.17
N LYS A 34 9.01 6.24 -9.48
CA LYS A 34 7.56 6.03 -9.48
C LYS A 34 6.94 6.63 -8.21
N LYS A 35 5.70 7.11 -8.36
CA LYS A 35 4.82 7.44 -7.26
C LYS A 35 4.26 6.14 -6.69
N ILE A 36 4.17 6.05 -5.37
CA ILE A 36 3.64 4.87 -4.69
C ILE A 36 2.36 5.27 -3.97
N LEU A 37 1.27 4.55 -4.25
CA LEU A 37 0.00 4.67 -3.56
C LEU A 37 -0.19 3.45 -2.67
N PHE A 38 -0.09 3.66 -1.36
CA PHE A 38 -0.38 2.64 -0.37
C PHE A 38 -1.87 2.66 -0.03
N VAL A 39 -2.52 1.50 -0.12
CA VAL A 39 -3.96 1.36 0.11
C VAL A 39 -4.18 0.28 1.16
N ASN A 40 -4.85 0.60 2.26
CA ASN A 40 -5.34 -0.44 3.15
C ASN A 40 -6.58 -1.09 2.50
N THR A 41 -6.54 -2.40 2.33
CA THR A 41 -7.61 -3.18 1.71
C THR A 41 -8.32 -4.03 2.75
N ALA A 42 -9.63 -4.23 2.58
CA ALA A 42 -10.43 -5.13 3.41
C ALA A 42 -11.38 -5.97 2.53
N SER A 43 -11.37 -7.28 2.74
CA SER A 43 -12.03 -8.28 1.91
C SER A 43 -13.57 -8.24 1.97
N ASP A 44 -14.15 -7.93 3.14
CA ASP A 44 -15.62 -7.83 3.33
C ASP A 44 -16.12 -6.37 3.32
N CYS A 45 -15.32 -5.44 2.78
CA CYS A 45 -15.71 -4.05 2.71
C CYS A 45 -16.65 -3.81 1.51
N GLY A 46 -17.77 -3.10 1.72
CA GLY A 46 -18.73 -2.70 0.68
C GLY A 46 -18.18 -1.77 -0.42
N TYR A 47 -16.85 -1.58 -0.46
CA TYR A 47 -16.09 -0.77 -1.41
C TYR A 47 -15.38 -1.63 -2.47
N THR A 48 -15.88 -2.83 -2.76
CA THR A 48 -15.28 -3.76 -3.74
C THR A 48 -15.13 -3.13 -5.13
N GLY A 49 -15.98 -2.14 -5.48
CA GLY A 49 -15.83 -1.33 -6.68
C GLY A 49 -14.52 -0.52 -6.77
N GLN A 50 -13.89 -0.19 -5.64
CA GLN A 50 -12.62 0.55 -5.62
C GLN A 50 -11.46 -0.27 -6.19
N TYR A 51 -11.49 -1.61 -6.15
CA TYR A 51 -10.42 -2.41 -6.75
C TYR A 51 -10.35 -2.20 -8.26
N GLU A 52 -11.50 -2.11 -8.93
CA GLU A 52 -11.55 -1.86 -10.36
C GLU A 52 -10.98 -0.48 -10.70
N GLU A 53 -11.37 0.55 -9.95
CA GLU A 53 -10.86 1.90 -10.14
C GLU A 53 -9.36 2.01 -9.86
N LEU A 54 -8.86 1.33 -8.82
CA LEU A 54 -7.43 1.25 -8.51
C LEU A 54 -6.66 0.52 -9.60
N GLN A 55 -7.21 -0.55 -10.16
CA GLN A 55 -6.62 -1.26 -11.29
C GLN A 55 -6.59 -0.38 -12.54
N GLN A 56 -7.66 0.35 -12.84
CA GLN A 56 -7.70 1.32 -13.94
C GLN A 56 -6.66 2.42 -13.74
N LEU A 57 -6.50 2.94 -12.52
CA LEU A 57 -5.50 3.94 -12.18
C LEU A 57 -4.08 3.40 -12.37
N GLN A 58 -3.80 2.19 -11.87
CA GLN A 58 -2.53 1.50 -12.06
C GLN A 58 -2.22 1.31 -13.55
N ASN A 59 -3.19 0.85 -14.34
CA ASN A 59 -3.01 0.63 -15.78
C ASN A 59 -2.75 1.95 -16.52
N LYS A 60 -3.52 3.00 -16.21
CA LYS A 60 -3.40 4.32 -16.82
C LYS A 60 -2.04 4.96 -16.58
N TYR A 61 -1.44 4.71 -15.41
CA TYR A 61 -0.17 5.31 -15.00
C TYR A 61 0.95 4.29 -14.74
N ALA A 62 0.93 3.11 -15.39
CA ALA A 62 1.84 2.00 -15.08
C ALA A 62 3.34 2.37 -15.16
N ALA A 63 3.69 3.36 -15.99
CA ALA A 63 5.05 3.88 -16.11
C ALA A 63 5.49 4.69 -14.87
N THR A 64 4.57 5.36 -14.18
CA THR A 64 4.87 6.39 -13.16
C THR A 64 4.18 6.17 -11.81
N LEU A 65 3.26 5.21 -11.70
CA LEU A 65 2.50 4.89 -10.49
C LEU A 65 2.57 3.39 -10.20
N ILE A 66 2.69 3.06 -8.91
CA ILE A 66 2.51 1.73 -8.35
C ILE A 66 1.51 1.81 -7.20
N VAL A 67 0.43 1.04 -7.28
CA VAL A 67 -0.53 0.83 -6.19
C VAL A 67 -0.13 -0.43 -5.43
N ILE A 68 -0.01 -0.32 -4.10
CA ILE A 68 0.31 -1.44 -3.20
C ILE A 68 -0.80 -1.57 -2.16
N GLY A 69 -1.54 -2.67 -2.24
CA GLY A 69 -2.58 -3.02 -1.29
C GLY A 69 -2.01 -3.72 -0.05
N PHE A 70 -2.41 -3.27 1.13
CA PHE A 70 -2.10 -3.88 2.42
C PHE A 70 -3.41 -4.38 3.04
N PRO A 71 -3.64 -5.70 3.11
CA PRO A 71 -4.77 -6.23 3.86
C PRO A 71 -4.64 -5.82 5.32
N ALA A 72 -5.68 -5.18 5.86
CA ALA A 72 -5.68 -4.69 7.23
C ALA A 72 -7.03 -5.00 7.89
N ASN A 73 -7.00 -5.81 8.95
CA ASN A 73 -8.18 -6.17 9.74
C ASN A 73 -8.47 -5.18 10.89
N ASP A 74 -7.78 -4.04 10.90
CA ASP A 74 -7.85 -3.05 11.99
C ASP A 74 -9.13 -2.18 11.97
N PHE A 75 -10.00 -2.39 10.97
CA PHE A 75 -11.28 -1.67 10.84
C PHE A 75 -12.45 -2.66 10.93
N ALA A 76 -13.05 -2.74 12.13
CA ALA A 76 -14.33 -3.38 12.40
C ALA A 76 -14.44 -4.89 12.08
N GLU A 77 -13.35 -5.66 12.20
CA GLU A 77 -13.32 -7.12 11.99
C GLU A 77 -13.79 -7.57 10.58
N GLN A 78 -13.63 -6.72 9.55
CA GLN A 78 -14.11 -6.97 8.18
C GLN A 78 -13.10 -7.69 7.26
N GLU A 79 -12.08 -8.35 7.80
CA GLU A 79 -11.27 -9.32 7.05
C GLU A 79 -11.54 -10.74 7.57
N THR A 80 -12.76 -11.25 7.37
CA THR A 80 -13.12 -12.62 7.77
C THR A 80 -12.68 -13.70 6.78
N ARG A 81 -12.16 -13.33 5.60
CA ARG A 81 -11.65 -14.29 4.60
C ARG A 81 -10.13 -14.34 4.57
N ASN A 82 -9.60 -15.54 4.80
CA ASN A 82 -8.24 -15.93 4.41
C ASN A 82 -8.09 -15.79 2.89
N ASP A 83 -7.39 -14.75 2.42
CA ASP A 83 -7.05 -14.57 1.00
C ASP A 83 -5.85 -15.45 0.56
N GLY A 84 -5.88 -16.70 1.02
CA GLY A 84 -4.83 -17.70 0.83
C GLY A 84 -5.21 -18.82 -0.12
N ARG A 85 -5.72 -18.50 -1.32
CA ARG A 85 -5.85 -19.47 -2.41
C ARG A 85 -5.10 -19.04 -3.65
#